data_AF-A0A3D0M6U8-F1
#
_entry.id   AF-A0A3D0M6U8-F1
#
_cell.length_a   1.000
_cell.length_b   1.000
_cell.length_c   1.000
_cell.angle_alpha   90.00
_cell.angle_beta   90.00
_cell.angle_gamma   90.00
#
_symmetry.space_group_name_H-M   'P 1'
#
loop_
_entity.id
_entity.type
_entity.pdbx_description
1 polymer ?
#
loop_
_entity_poly.entity_id
_entity_poly.type
_entity_poly.pdbx_seq_one_letter_code
_entity_poly.pdbx_strand_id
1 'polypeptide(L)'
;MEPSVYLIDESGCRQVSQPRGTYKDAEVCYVDQTLTFSQKTAGITAIRLVWSAAFDEDTLFLGDVWERGYSDMGWKKLEETGKMPWYFLAYSQASGKTRGFGVRTQPNALIYWTVSRDQVTMTADIRSGSRPALLNGRRLTVCQVVMSDFEGDSFEAASAFCSQMCDHPRLPKRPIYGGNDWYCNYGDSSYEKLAQLTKDIVEVSPKDPKPYVVVDDGWQLCHHLTDKEEESFNGGPWIEGNRNFGSMKKMADTISSLGAIPAIWFRPLFTVQKVSEDMLLRHQGLKYTLDPSVPAVIDLVREDVRRFKDWGYQLIKHDFTSFDIIGKWGREQDAYLDDLPVFHDRTRTTAEIIKDLYAAIRQ
;
A
#
# COMPACT_ATOMS: atom_id res chain seq x y z
N MET A 1 15.23 -7.51 -23.56
CA MET A 1 14.42 -8.59 -24.13
C MET A 1 13.02 -8.06 -24.38
N GLU A 2 12.45 -8.29 -25.57
CA GLU A 2 11.08 -7.88 -25.88
C GLU A 2 10.07 -8.93 -25.35
N PRO A 3 9.06 -8.54 -24.56
CA PRO A 3 8.07 -9.47 -24.04
C PRO A 3 6.97 -9.78 -25.05
N SER A 4 6.33 -10.94 -24.99
CA SER A 4 4.98 -11.06 -25.56
C SER A 4 3.97 -10.27 -24.74
N VAL A 5 3.01 -9.60 -25.39
CA VAL A 5 2.00 -8.75 -24.75
C VAL A 5 0.62 -9.38 -24.87
N TYR A 6 -0.11 -9.45 -23.75
CA TYR A 6 -1.46 -9.99 -23.70
C TYR A 6 -2.42 -9.01 -23.02
N LEU A 7 -3.63 -8.92 -23.55
CA LEU A 7 -4.75 -8.21 -22.95
C LEU A 7 -5.75 -9.22 -22.40
N ILE A 8 -6.28 -8.94 -21.21
CA ILE A 8 -7.20 -9.81 -20.50
C ILE A 8 -8.52 -9.08 -20.28
N ASP A 9 -9.62 -9.71 -20.70
CA ASP A 9 -10.98 -9.29 -20.42
C ASP A 9 -11.83 -10.51 -19.98
N GLU A 10 -13.15 -10.33 -19.89
CA GLU A 10 -14.08 -11.41 -19.53
C GLU A 10 -14.09 -12.60 -20.52
N SER A 11 -13.67 -12.38 -21.77
CA SER A 11 -13.61 -13.41 -22.81
C SER A 11 -12.33 -14.25 -22.76
N GLY A 12 -11.33 -13.80 -22.00
CA GLY A 12 -10.08 -14.52 -21.75
C GLY A 12 -8.84 -13.69 -22.02
N CYS A 13 -7.75 -14.38 -22.35
CA CYS A 13 -6.43 -13.80 -22.57
C CYS A 13 -6.10 -13.81 -24.06
N ARG A 14 -5.73 -12.64 -24.62
CA ARG A 14 -5.41 -12.49 -26.04
C ARG A 14 -4.05 -11.85 -26.25
N GLN A 15 -3.20 -12.51 -27.03
CA GLN A 15 -1.94 -11.93 -27.47
C GLN A 15 -2.17 -10.83 -28.51
N VAL A 16 -1.38 -9.76 -28.44
CA VAL A 16 -1.41 -8.65 -29.39
C VAL A 16 0.00 -8.37 -29.92
N SER A 17 0.07 -7.68 -31.06
CA SER A 17 1.32 -7.32 -31.71
C SER A 17 2.17 -6.34 -30.88
N GLN A 18 3.46 -6.30 -31.19
CA GLN A 18 4.41 -5.36 -30.63
C GLN A 18 5.00 -4.41 -31.68
N PRO A 19 5.54 -3.25 -31.26
CA PRO A 19 5.53 -2.71 -29.89
C PRO A 19 4.15 -2.13 -29.48
N ARG A 20 3.25 -1.99 -30.46
CA ARG A 20 1.87 -1.54 -30.30
C ARG A 20 0.91 -2.64 -30.69
N GLY A 21 -0.06 -2.90 -29.81
CA GLY A 21 -1.09 -3.90 -30.01
C GLY A 21 -2.47 -3.30 -29.81
N THR A 22 -3.45 -3.82 -30.55
CA THR A 22 -4.84 -3.39 -30.45
C THR A 22 -5.76 -4.59 -30.28
N TYR A 23 -6.80 -4.44 -29.46
CA TYR A 23 -7.87 -5.42 -29.35
C TYR A 23 -9.17 -4.70 -28.99
N LYS A 24 -10.23 -4.89 -29.80
CA LYS A 24 -11.42 -4.03 -29.77
C LYS A 24 -10.99 -2.56 -29.91
N ASP A 25 -11.43 -1.69 -29.02
CA ASP A 25 -11.00 -0.28 -28.93
C ASP A 25 -9.85 -0.05 -27.93
N ALA A 26 -9.27 -1.11 -27.35
CA ALA A 26 -8.11 -1.00 -26.49
C ALA A 26 -6.81 -0.92 -27.31
N GLU A 27 -5.92 -0.05 -26.86
CA GLU A 27 -4.56 0.08 -27.38
C GLU A 27 -3.56 -0.11 -26.24
N VAL A 28 -2.53 -0.90 -26.49
CA VAL A 28 -1.40 -1.10 -25.58
C VAL A 28 -0.10 -0.84 -26.32
N CYS A 29 0.85 -0.21 -25.64
CA CYS A 29 2.17 0.06 -26.19
C CYS A 29 3.23 -0.18 -25.12
N TYR A 30 4.23 -1.01 -25.45
CA TYR A 30 5.40 -1.24 -24.60
C TYR A 30 6.66 -0.83 -25.37
N VAL A 31 7.26 0.28 -24.98
CA VAL A 31 8.45 0.87 -25.60
C VAL A 31 9.32 1.45 -24.49
N ASP A 32 10.64 1.29 -24.58
CA ASP A 32 11.61 1.82 -23.61
C ASP A 32 11.24 1.51 -22.16
N GLN A 33 10.89 0.24 -21.91
CA GLN A 33 10.46 -0.29 -20.61
C GLN A 33 9.19 0.37 -20.04
N THR A 34 8.50 1.20 -20.81
CA THR A 34 7.28 1.89 -20.38
C THR A 34 6.06 1.23 -20.99
N LEU A 35 5.13 0.79 -20.14
CA LEU A 35 3.85 0.24 -20.55
C LEU A 35 2.78 1.33 -20.51
N THR A 36 2.16 1.61 -21.66
CA THR A 36 1.01 2.52 -21.77
C THR A 36 -0.21 1.80 -22.31
N PHE A 37 -1.38 2.25 -21.88
CA PHE A 37 -2.66 1.63 -22.21
C PHE A 37 -3.77 2.67 -22.34
N SER A 38 -4.71 2.44 -23.25
CA SER A 38 -5.96 3.20 -23.32
C SER A 38 -7.10 2.29 -23.76
N GLN A 39 -8.29 2.58 -23.26
CA GLN A 39 -9.54 1.97 -23.74
C GLN A 39 -10.70 2.97 -23.59
N LYS A 40 -11.80 2.73 -24.30
CA LYS A 40 -13.10 3.38 -24.08
C LYS A 40 -14.10 2.37 -23.50
N THR A 41 -14.25 1.22 -24.14
CA THR A 41 -15.31 0.23 -23.88
C THR A 41 -14.84 -1.23 -23.88
N ALA A 42 -13.57 -1.50 -24.20
CA ALA A 42 -13.08 -2.86 -24.44
C ALA A 42 -13.23 -3.80 -23.23
N GLY A 43 -13.27 -3.26 -22.01
CA GLY A 43 -13.48 -4.02 -20.78
C GLY A 43 -12.23 -4.77 -20.31
N ILE A 44 -11.03 -4.29 -20.67
CA ILE A 44 -9.77 -4.90 -20.25
C ILE A 44 -9.60 -4.72 -18.74
N THR A 45 -9.28 -5.80 -18.05
CA THR A 45 -9.05 -5.86 -16.60
C THR A 45 -7.57 -5.97 -16.25
N ALA A 46 -6.76 -6.61 -17.09
CA ALA A 46 -5.34 -6.77 -16.86
C ALA A 46 -4.53 -6.83 -18.17
N ILE A 47 -3.24 -6.53 -18.04
CA ILE A 47 -2.24 -6.64 -19.10
C ILE A 47 -1.13 -7.58 -18.62
N ARG A 48 -0.73 -8.54 -19.46
CA ARG A 48 0.43 -9.40 -19.17
C ARG A 48 1.58 -9.12 -20.13
N LEU A 49 2.77 -9.05 -19.56
CA LEU A 49 4.04 -9.07 -20.29
C LEU A 49 4.76 -10.37 -19.95
N VAL A 50 5.17 -11.12 -20.97
CA VAL A 50 5.83 -12.42 -20.80
C VAL A 50 7.19 -12.39 -21.50
N TRP A 51 8.26 -12.51 -20.73
CA TRP A 51 9.63 -12.62 -21.25
C TRP A 51 10.08 -14.07 -21.21
N SER A 52 10.78 -14.51 -22.25
CA SER A 52 11.60 -15.72 -22.13
C SER A 52 12.77 -15.43 -21.20
N ALA A 53 12.95 -16.27 -20.18
CA ALA A 53 14.00 -16.13 -19.19
C ALA A 53 14.35 -17.51 -18.63
N ALA A 54 15.62 -17.89 -18.70
CA ALA A 54 16.11 -19.11 -18.08
C ALA A 54 16.72 -18.82 -16.72
N PHE A 55 16.51 -19.75 -15.79
CA PHE A 55 17.11 -19.77 -14.46
C PHE A 55 17.81 -21.12 -14.24
N ASP A 56 18.94 -21.08 -13.55
CA ASP A 56 19.65 -22.29 -13.12
C ASP A 56 18.81 -23.05 -12.09
N GLU A 57 19.00 -24.37 -11.97
CA GLU A 57 18.20 -25.21 -11.05
C GLU A 57 18.36 -24.84 -9.58
N ASP A 58 19.48 -24.22 -9.22
CA ASP A 58 19.82 -23.74 -7.88
C ASP A 58 19.45 -22.26 -7.67
N THR A 59 18.68 -21.66 -8.59
CA THR A 59 18.22 -20.29 -8.43
C THR A 59 17.20 -20.19 -7.30
N LEU A 60 17.45 -19.29 -6.37
CA LEU A 60 16.52 -18.90 -5.31
C LEU A 60 15.86 -17.57 -5.65
N PHE A 61 14.62 -17.39 -5.19
CA PHE A 61 13.81 -16.22 -5.49
C PHE A 61 13.36 -15.51 -4.22
N LEU A 62 13.51 -14.19 -4.18
CA LEU A 62 13.05 -13.34 -3.08
C LEU A 62 12.03 -12.34 -3.64
N GLY A 63 10.76 -12.52 -3.31
CA GLY A 63 9.68 -11.60 -3.68
C GLY A 63 9.18 -10.77 -2.51
N ASP A 64 8.45 -9.70 -2.82
CA ASP A 64 7.74 -8.87 -1.83
C ASP A 64 6.36 -9.47 -1.48
N VAL A 65 5.59 -8.73 -0.67
CA VAL A 65 4.19 -9.00 -0.31
C VAL A 65 3.33 -7.74 -0.46
N TRP A 66 2.01 -7.88 -0.55
CA TRP A 66 1.13 -6.75 -0.90
C TRP A 66 0.98 -5.68 0.18
N GLU A 67 0.89 -6.08 1.45
CA GLU A 67 0.50 -5.21 2.55
C GLU A 67 1.57 -5.16 3.65
N ARG A 68 1.90 -6.33 4.23
CA ARG A 68 2.91 -6.51 5.27
C ARG A 68 3.42 -7.95 5.25
N GLY A 69 4.65 -8.15 5.72
CA GLY A 69 5.19 -9.49 5.94
C GLY A 69 4.46 -10.21 7.07
N TYR A 70 4.16 -11.49 6.86
CA TYR A 70 3.55 -12.38 7.84
C TYR A 70 4.58 -13.42 8.33
N SER A 71 5.84 -13.00 8.46
CA SER A 71 7.00 -13.87 8.75
C SER A 71 7.24 -14.94 7.67
N ASP A 72 6.87 -14.63 6.44
CA ASP A 72 6.83 -15.51 5.27
C ASP A 72 7.75 -15.04 4.12
N MET A 73 8.49 -13.95 4.35
CA MET A 73 9.51 -13.44 3.43
C MET A 73 10.82 -14.20 3.57
N GLY A 74 11.41 -14.58 2.45
CA GLY A 74 12.67 -15.31 2.40
C GLY A 74 12.99 -15.78 1.00
N TRP A 75 14.22 -16.25 0.80
CA TRP A 75 14.64 -16.90 -0.44
C TRP A 75 13.93 -18.25 -0.58
N LYS A 76 13.21 -18.42 -1.68
CA LYS A 76 12.34 -19.57 -1.98
C LYS A 76 12.80 -20.27 -3.23
N LYS A 77 12.52 -21.58 -3.32
CA LYS A 77 12.68 -22.30 -4.60
C LYS A 77 11.56 -21.91 -5.57
N LEU A 78 11.75 -22.23 -6.85
CA LEU A 78 10.79 -21.90 -7.91
C LEU A 78 9.36 -22.32 -7.56
N GLU A 79 9.19 -23.55 -7.06
CA GLU A 79 7.92 -24.16 -6.68
C GLU A 79 7.19 -23.47 -5.51
N GLU A 80 7.88 -22.60 -4.77
CA GLU A 80 7.38 -21.90 -3.58
C GLU A 80 7.08 -20.41 -3.83
N THR A 81 7.41 -19.86 -5.01
CA THR A 81 7.38 -18.41 -5.26
C THR A 81 5.98 -17.80 -5.33
N GLY A 82 5.00 -18.50 -5.90
CA GLY A 82 3.64 -17.96 -6.07
C GLY A 82 3.61 -16.63 -6.84
N LYS A 83 2.77 -15.70 -6.39
CA LYS A 83 2.72 -14.31 -6.89
C LYS A 83 3.66 -13.44 -6.06
N MET A 84 4.51 -12.67 -6.73
CA MET A 84 5.45 -11.73 -6.09
C MET A 84 5.10 -10.29 -6.48
N PRO A 85 4.43 -9.52 -5.61
CA PRO A 85 4.07 -8.13 -5.87
C PRO A 85 5.28 -7.23 -6.10
N TRP A 86 5.11 -6.20 -6.92
CA TRP A 86 6.06 -5.11 -7.17
C TRP A 86 7.38 -5.51 -7.83
N TYR A 87 8.15 -6.39 -7.20
CA TYR A 87 9.45 -6.86 -7.65
C TYR A 87 9.81 -8.23 -7.09
N PHE A 88 10.84 -8.85 -7.67
CA PHE A 88 11.55 -9.97 -7.08
C PHE A 88 13.03 -9.97 -7.49
N LEU A 89 13.83 -10.70 -6.72
CA LEU A 89 15.22 -11.00 -7.01
C LEU A 89 15.36 -12.50 -7.29
N ALA A 90 16.19 -12.86 -8.27
CA ALA A 90 16.57 -14.23 -8.57
C ALA A 90 18.08 -14.37 -8.37
N TYR A 91 18.51 -15.22 -7.44
CA TYR A 91 19.91 -15.43 -7.09
C TYR A 91 20.35 -16.84 -7.46
N SER A 92 21.31 -16.96 -8.38
CA SER A 92 21.94 -18.24 -8.76
C SER A 92 23.08 -18.54 -7.80
N GLN A 93 22.97 -19.62 -7.03
CA GLN A 93 23.98 -19.98 -6.02
C GLN A 93 25.32 -20.37 -6.67
N ALA A 94 25.28 -21.02 -7.83
CA ALA A 94 26.44 -21.49 -8.57
C ALA A 94 27.24 -20.34 -9.18
N SER A 95 26.55 -19.34 -9.74
CA SER A 95 27.22 -18.19 -10.36
C SER A 95 27.47 -17.02 -9.40
N GLY A 96 26.78 -16.98 -8.25
CA GLY A 96 26.80 -15.84 -7.35
C GLY A 96 26.18 -14.57 -7.95
N LYS A 97 25.31 -14.72 -8.96
CA LYS A 97 24.68 -13.60 -9.66
C LYS A 97 23.25 -13.39 -9.19
N THR A 98 22.84 -12.12 -9.11
CA THR A 98 21.46 -11.73 -8.79
C THR A 98 20.85 -11.00 -9.98
N ARG A 99 19.66 -11.39 -10.40
CA ARG A 99 18.85 -10.65 -11.37
C ARG A 99 17.63 -10.05 -10.66
N GLY A 100 17.45 -8.75 -10.80
CA GLY A 100 16.28 -8.04 -10.31
C GLY A 100 15.23 -7.84 -11.40
N PHE A 101 13.97 -8.02 -11.05
CA PHE A 101 12.81 -7.73 -11.90
C PHE A 101 11.79 -6.95 -11.09
N GLY A 102 11.30 -5.84 -11.63
CA GLY A 102 10.38 -5.00 -10.89
C GLY A 102 9.80 -3.87 -11.72
N VAL A 103 9.08 -2.99 -11.04
CA VAL A 103 8.54 -1.77 -11.62
C VAL A 103 8.94 -0.58 -10.78
N ARG A 104 9.11 0.58 -11.42
CA ARG A 104 9.32 1.84 -10.70
C ARG A 104 8.17 2.09 -9.73
N THR A 105 8.52 2.68 -8.58
CA THR A 105 7.54 3.06 -7.55
C THR A 105 6.43 3.94 -8.11
N GLN A 106 5.26 3.88 -7.46
CA GLN A 106 4.04 4.61 -7.86
C GLN A 106 3.44 4.21 -9.22
N PRO A 107 3.35 2.91 -9.59
CA PRO A 107 2.66 2.50 -10.80
C PRO A 107 1.17 2.91 -10.77
N ASN A 108 0.52 2.92 -11.93
CA ASN A 108 -0.92 3.15 -12.06
C ASN A 108 -1.72 1.83 -12.16
N ALA A 109 -1.13 0.73 -11.71
CA ALA A 109 -1.74 -0.61 -11.65
C ALA A 109 -1.21 -1.38 -10.44
N LEU A 110 -1.98 -2.34 -9.94
CA LEU A 110 -1.48 -3.32 -8.98
C LEU A 110 -0.73 -4.40 -9.78
N ILE A 111 0.55 -4.61 -9.47
CA ILE A 111 1.44 -5.40 -10.32
C ILE A 111 2.08 -6.53 -9.52
N TYR A 112 2.05 -7.74 -10.09
CA TYR A 112 2.79 -8.87 -9.57
C TYR A 112 3.53 -9.62 -10.67
N TRP A 113 4.52 -10.38 -10.23
CA TRP A 113 5.37 -11.22 -11.04
C TRP A 113 5.11 -12.69 -10.71
N THR A 114 5.21 -13.55 -11.71
CA THR A 114 5.29 -15.00 -11.56
C THR A 114 6.43 -15.52 -12.42
N VAL A 115 7.07 -16.59 -11.98
CA VAL A 115 8.22 -17.18 -12.65
C VAL A 115 7.96 -18.67 -12.95
N SER A 116 8.39 -19.12 -14.12
CA SER A 116 8.53 -20.53 -14.49
C SER A 116 10.00 -20.82 -14.81
N ARG A 117 10.32 -22.05 -15.24
CA ARG A 117 11.69 -22.43 -15.63
C ARG A 117 12.23 -21.62 -16.82
N ASP A 118 11.34 -21.19 -17.70
CA ASP A 118 11.66 -20.62 -19.01
C ASP A 118 11.06 -19.23 -19.25
N GLN A 119 10.29 -18.71 -18.29
CA GLN A 119 9.57 -17.45 -18.44
C GLN A 119 9.51 -16.64 -17.15
N VAL A 120 9.50 -15.32 -17.33
CA VAL A 120 9.06 -14.35 -16.32
C VAL A 120 7.82 -13.67 -16.85
N THR A 121 6.77 -13.61 -16.02
CA THR A 121 5.51 -12.95 -16.36
C THR A 121 5.23 -11.83 -15.39
N MET A 122 4.97 -10.63 -15.91
CA MET A 122 4.37 -9.51 -15.15
C MET A 122 2.88 -9.44 -15.48
N THR A 123 2.03 -9.37 -14.47
CA THR A 123 0.60 -9.04 -14.63
C THR A 123 0.34 -7.68 -14.00
N ALA A 124 -0.21 -6.75 -14.77
CA ALA A 124 -0.67 -5.45 -14.31
C ALA A 124 -2.20 -5.42 -14.27
N ASP A 125 -2.78 -5.35 -13.08
CA ASP A 125 -4.21 -5.19 -12.89
C ASP A 125 -4.60 -3.70 -12.96
N ILE A 126 -5.45 -3.41 -13.94
CA ILE A 126 -5.90 -2.05 -14.29
C ILE A 126 -7.38 -1.85 -13.97
N ARG A 127 -7.98 -2.70 -13.12
CA ARG A 127 -9.37 -2.54 -12.68
C ARG A 127 -9.54 -1.31 -11.78
N SER A 128 -10.78 -0.85 -11.75
CA SER A 128 -11.34 0.06 -10.75
C SER A 128 -12.23 -0.76 -9.82
N GLY A 129 -11.72 -1.13 -8.65
CA GLY A 129 -12.41 -2.09 -7.80
C GLY A 129 -12.50 -3.45 -8.48
N SER A 130 -13.68 -4.06 -8.49
CA SER A 130 -13.94 -5.34 -9.18
C SER A 130 -14.22 -5.20 -10.68
N ARG A 131 -14.24 -3.98 -11.24
CA ARG A 131 -14.68 -3.72 -12.61
C ARG A 131 -13.56 -3.17 -13.50
N PRO A 132 -13.62 -3.38 -14.83
CA PRO A 132 -12.75 -2.66 -15.76
C PRO A 132 -12.85 -1.14 -15.55
N ALA A 133 -11.70 -0.46 -15.56
CA ALA A 133 -11.65 1.00 -15.48
C ALA A 133 -12.16 1.65 -16.78
N LEU A 134 -13.02 2.64 -16.64
CA LEU A 134 -13.61 3.43 -17.73
C LEU A 134 -12.68 4.59 -18.09
N LEU A 135 -11.56 4.28 -18.74
CA LEU A 135 -10.54 5.28 -19.08
C LEU A 135 -11.06 6.35 -20.07
N ASN A 136 -12.18 6.11 -20.76
CA ASN A 136 -12.81 7.08 -21.67
C ASN A 136 -11.83 7.64 -22.74
N GLY A 137 -10.89 6.82 -23.20
CA GLY A 137 -9.86 7.20 -24.15
C GLY A 137 -8.63 7.89 -23.54
N ARG A 138 -8.61 8.15 -22.22
CA ARG A 138 -7.41 8.58 -21.50
C ARG A 138 -6.30 7.55 -21.67
N ARG A 139 -5.10 8.02 -21.98
CA ARG A 139 -3.90 7.17 -22.01
C ARG A 139 -3.30 7.09 -20.63
N LEU A 140 -3.23 5.89 -20.10
CA LEU A 140 -2.65 5.54 -18.81
C LEU A 140 -1.20 5.08 -19.03
N THR A 141 -0.26 5.70 -18.33
CA THR A 141 1.07 5.09 -18.14
C THR A 141 0.95 4.06 -17.04
N VAL A 142 0.84 2.78 -17.38
CA VAL A 142 0.56 1.69 -16.44
C VAL A 142 1.72 1.53 -15.46
N CYS A 143 2.93 1.37 -15.97
CA CYS A 143 4.16 1.26 -15.18
C CYS A 143 5.39 1.50 -16.04
N GLN A 144 6.54 1.63 -15.37
CA GLN A 144 7.86 1.53 -15.97
C GLN A 144 8.54 0.30 -15.39
N VAL A 145 8.89 -0.65 -16.23
CA VAL A 145 9.60 -1.89 -15.88
C VAL A 145 11.06 -1.57 -15.59
N VAL A 146 11.65 -2.29 -14.64
CA VAL A 146 13.07 -2.23 -14.31
C VAL A 146 13.58 -3.68 -14.25
N MET A 147 14.64 -3.97 -15.00
CA MET A 147 15.32 -5.26 -14.97
C MET A 147 16.82 -5.02 -15.02
N SER A 148 17.56 -5.67 -14.12
CA SER A 148 19.00 -5.49 -14.00
C SER A 148 19.67 -6.77 -13.50
N ASP A 149 20.87 -7.04 -14.02
CA ASP A 149 21.75 -8.10 -13.53
C ASP A 149 22.84 -7.49 -12.64
N PHE A 150 23.19 -8.21 -11.58
CA PHE A 150 24.18 -7.83 -10.58
C PHE A 150 25.13 -9.00 -10.31
N GLU A 151 26.37 -8.66 -10.00
CA GLU A 151 27.38 -9.60 -9.50
C GLU A 151 27.73 -9.23 -8.06
N GLY A 152 28.11 -10.22 -7.26
CA GLY A 152 28.54 -10.01 -5.87
C GLY A 152 27.46 -10.36 -4.85
N ASP A 153 27.48 -9.67 -3.72
CA ASP A 153 26.61 -9.98 -2.60
C ASP A 153 25.13 -9.68 -2.90
N SER A 154 24.24 -10.58 -2.48
CA SER A 154 22.81 -10.48 -2.80
C SER A 154 22.10 -9.35 -2.06
N PHE A 155 22.58 -8.93 -0.89
CA PHE A 155 22.06 -7.78 -0.17
C PHE A 155 22.48 -6.46 -0.83
N GLU A 156 23.73 -6.37 -1.32
CA GLU A 156 24.19 -5.23 -2.12
C GLU A 156 23.41 -5.12 -3.43
N ALA A 157 23.20 -6.24 -4.11
CA ALA A 157 22.38 -6.32 -5.32
C ALA A 157 20.93 -5.88 -5.06
N ALA A 158 20.31 -6.36 -3.98
CA ALA A 158 18.96 -5.95 -3.56
C ALA A 158 18.88 -4.43 -3.32
N SER A 159 19.85 -3.87 -2.60
CA SER A 159 19.91 -2.45 -2.28
C SER A 159 20.07 -1.58 -3.54
N ALA A 160 20.95 -2.01 -4.46
CA ALA A 160 21.15 -1.33 -5.74
C ALA A 160 19.89 -1.40 -6.62
N PHE A 161 19.23 -2.56 -6.67
CA PHE A 161 18.01 -2.74 -7.45
C PHE A 161 16.84 -1.89 -6.92
N CYS A 162 16.61 -1.88 -5.60
CA CYS A 162 15.60 -1.02 -4.97
C CYS A 162 15.87 0.47 -5.25
N SER A 163 17.13 0.89 -5.31
CA SER A 163 17.51 2.26 -5.67
C SER A 163 17.15 2.60 -7.13
N GLN A 164 17.29 1.65 -8.06
CA GLN A 164 16.90 1.84 -9.46
C GLN A 164 15.38 1.93 -9.66
N MET A 165 14.59 1.29 -8.79
CA MET A 165 13.12 1.35 -8.83
C MET A 165 12.54 2.64 -8.23
N CYS A 166 13.31 3.40 -7.45
CA CYS A 166 12.83 4.56 -6.73
C CYS A 166 13.74 5.78 -6.97
N ASP A 167 13.41 6.59 -7.98
CA ASP A 167 14.21 7.79 -8.33
C ASP A 167 14.18 8.87 -7.24
N HIS A 168 13.13 8.88 -6.42
CA HIS A 168 12.89 9.91 -5.41
C HIS A 168 12.51 9.29 -4.05
N PRO A 169 13.43 8.54 -3.40
CA PRO A 169 13.15 7.92 -2.13
C PRO A 169 12.92 9.00 -1.08
N ARG A 170 11.84 8.86 -0.30
CA ARG A 170 11.50 9.78 0.78
C ARG A 170 12.00 9.24 2.10
N LEU A 171 13.30 9.35 2.30
CA LEU A 171 13.95 8.89 3.53
C LEU A 171 13.71 9.89 4.67
N PRO A 172 13.54 9.42 5.91
CA PRO A 172 13.43 10.30 7.05
C PRO A 172 14.76 11.05 7.27
N LYS A 173 14.68 12.33 7.66
CA LYS A 173 15.87 13.18 7.90
C LYS A 173 16.69 12.75 9.13
N ARG A 174 16.11 11.91 9.98
CA ARG A 174 16.67 11.39 11.23
C ARG A 174 16.12 9.97 11.46
N PRO A 175 16.82 9.12 12.22
CA PRO A 175 16.28 7.82 12.62
C PRO A 175 14.89 7.94 13.25
N ILE A 176 13.98 7.04 12.87
CA ILE A 176 12.66 6.92 13.50
C ILE A 176 12.74 5.75 14.47
N TYR A 177 12.59 6.05 15.76
CA TYR A 177 12.58 5.07 16.84
C TYR A 177 11.74 5.61 18.00
N GLY A 178 11.33 4.75 18.94
CA GLY A 178 10.66 5.16 20.17
C GLY A 178 9.58 4.17 20.62
N GLY A 179 8.52 4.69 21.24
CA GLY A 179 7.45 3.89 21.86
C GLY A 179 6.14 3.93 21.08
N ASN A 180 5.37 2.86 21.20
CA ASN A 180 4.00 2.76 20.71
C ASN A 180 3.17 2.04 21.77
N ASP A 181 2.10 2.68 22.25
CA ASP A 181 1.35 2.19 23.41
C ASP A 181 0.43 1.00 23.09
N TRP A 182 0.24 0.64 21.81
CA TRP A 182 -0.47 -0.59 21.42
C TRP A 182 0.13 -1.83 22.09
N TYR A 183 1.46 -1.91 22.17
CA TYR A 183 2.17 -3.09 22.66
C TYR A 183 2.10 -3.28 24.17
N CYS A 184 1.62 -2.29 24.92
CA CYS A 184 1.46 -2.39 26.38
C CYS A 184 0.01 -2.15 26.85
N ASN A 185 -0.83 -1.47 26.07
CA ASN A 185 -2.19 -1.09 26.47
C ASN A 185 -3.29 -1.69 25.58
N TYR A 186 -3.00 -2.07 24.33
CA TYR A 186 -3.95 -2.74 23.41
C TYR A 186 -5.36 -2.10 23.35
N GLY A 187 -5.43 -0.78 23.15
CA GLY A 187 -6.70 -0.04 23.09
C GLY A 187 -7.24 0.46 24.44
N ASP A 188 -6.78 -0.08 25.57
CA ASP A 188 -7.10 0.43 26.92
C ASP A 188 -6.05 1.46 27.38
N SER A 189 -6.03 2.62 26.72
CA SER A 189 -5.07 3.68 27.02
C SER A 189 -5.72 4.92 27.64
N SER A 190 -4.90 5.77 28.25
CA SER A 190 -5.30 7.04 28.86
C SER A 190 -4.17 8.07 28.81
N TYR A 191 -4.52 9.33 29.09
CA TYR A 191 -3.56 10.41 29.23
C TYR A 191 -2.42 10.06 30.21
N GLU A 192 -2.75 9.51 31.38
CA GLU A 192 -1.79 9.17 32.42
C GLU A 192 -0.88 8.01 32.02
N LYS A 193 -1.45 6.94 31.45
CA LYS A 193 -0.69 5.77 30.96
C LYS A 193 0.32 6.20 29.89
N LEU A 194 -0.13 7.04 28.95
CA LEU A 194 0.71 7.53 27.86
C LEU A 194 1.79 8.51 28.34
N ALA A 195 1.47 9.38 29.30
CA ALA A 195 2.46 10.27 29.93
C ALA A 195 3.53 9.46 30.68
N GLN A 196 3.16 8.36 31.35
CA GLN A 196 4.11 7.46 31.98
C GLN A 196 4.97 6.73 30.95
N LEU A 197 4.36 6.11 29.93
CA LEU A 197 5.09 5.48 28.83
C LEU A 197 6.10 6.45 28.20
N THR A 198 5.71 7.72 28.02
CA THR A 198 6.62 8.73 27.47
C THR A 198 7.85 8.92 28.33
N LYS A 199 7.70 8.99 29.67
CA LYS A 199 8.84 9.10 30.59
C LYS A 199 9.74 7.87 30.48
N ASP A 200 9.15 6.68 30.49
CA ASP A 200 9.89 5.42 30.43
C ASP A 200 10.70 5.32 29.14
N ILE A 201 10.09 5.67 27.99
CA ILE A 201 10.75 5.68 26.69
C ILE A 201 11.87 6.72 26.63
N VAL A 202 11.67 7.92 27.18
CA VAL A 202 12.69 8.96 27.22
C VAL A 202 13.85 8.57 28.13
N GLU A 203 13.59 7.93 29.27
CA GLU A 203 14.61 7.48 30.23
C GLU A 203 15.60 6.50 29.60
N VAL A 204 15.11 5.58 28.76
CA VAL A 204 15.95 4.57 28.08
C VAL A 204 16.48 5.03 26.72
N SER A 205 16.13 6.24 26.27
CA SER A 205 16.51 6.78 24.97
C SER A 205 17.83 7.56 25.01
N PRO A 206 18.58 7.63 23.89
CA PRO A 206 19.63 8.63 23.74
C PRO A 206 19.05 10.05 23.83
N LYS A 207 19.90 11.03 24.16
CA LYS A 207 19.49 12.45 24.24
C LYS A 207 19.12 13.05 22.88
N ASP A 208 19.80 12.61 21.83
CA ASP A 208 19.59 13.01 20.43
C ASP A 208 19.94 11.81 19.52
N PRO A 209 19.11 11.44 18.53
CA PRO A 209 17.76 11.97 18.24
C PRO A 209 16.78 11.75 19.38
N LYS A 210 15.72 12.57 19.48
CA LYS A 210 14.60 12.32 20.41
C LYS A 210 13.75 11.13 19.93
N PRO A 211 13.16 10.32 20.84
CA PRO A 211 12.26 9.24 20.46
C PRO A 211 10.90 9.78 20.03
N TYR A 212 10.21 9.06 19.15
CA TYR A 212 8.78 9.25 18.91
C TYR A 212 7.96 8.48 19.94
N VAL A 213 6.82 9.01 20.36
CA VAL A 213 5.83 8.26 21.14
C VAL A 213 4.51 8.31 20.39
N VAL A 214 4.07 7.14 19.92
CA VAL A 214 2.83 6.96 19.18
C VAL A 214 1.69 6.75 20.17
N VAL A 215 0.69 7.62 20.10
CA VAL A 215 -0.65 7.37 20.65
C VAL A 215 -1.38 6.48 19.66
N ASP A 216 -1.43 5.19 19.95
CA ASP A 216 -2.01 4.18 19.08
C ASP A 216 -3.53 4.08 19.24
N ASP A 217 -4.14 3.11 18.58
CA ASP A 217 -5.59 2.89 18.62
C ASP A 217 -6.15 2.92 20.05
N GLY A 218 -7.27 3.62 20.24
CA GLY A 218 -7.98 3.72 21.51
C GLY A 218 -8.16 5.14 22.05
N TRP A 219 -7.60 6.16 21.39
CA TRP A 219 -7.77 7.56 21.79
C TRP A 219 -9.04 8.20 21.26
N GLN A 220 -9.59 7.69 20.14
CA GLN A 220 -10.72 8.32 19.44
C GLN A 220 -12.04 8.23 20.21
N LEU A 221 -12.93 9.19 19.91
CA LEU A 221 -14.24 9.39 20.52
C LEU A 221 -15.11 8.12 20.58
N CYS A 222 -15.26 7.45 19.45
CA CYS A 222 -16.21 6.36 19.27
C CYS A 222 -15.57 4.98 19.43
N HIS A 223 -14.37 4.89 20.00
CA HIS A 223 -13.65 3.64 20.16
C HIS A 223 -14.43 2.60 20.97
N HIS A 224 -14.48 1.37 20.46
CA HIS A 224 -15.06 0.24 21.15
C HIS A 224 -14.43 -1.07 20.65
N LEU A 225 -13.62 -1.74 21.45
CA LEU A 225 -13.10 -3.07 21.11
C LEU A 225 -13.87 -4.16 21.85
N THR A 226 -14.21 -5.22 21.13
CA THR A 226 -14.77 -6.45 21.69
C THR A 226 -14.18 -7.65 20.95
N ASP A 227 -14.33 -8.84 21.53
CA ASP A 227 -13.93 -10.10 20.88
C ASP A 227 -14.74 -10.41 19.61
N LYS A 228 -15.84 -9.70 19.38
CA LYS A 228 -16.66 -9.81 18.18
C LYS A 228 -16.32 -8.68 17.22
N GLU A 229 -15.66 -9.03 16.12
CA GLU A 229 -15.21 -8.07 15.10
C GLU A 229 -16.36 -7.18 14.57
N GLU A 230 -17.55 -7.76 14.38
CA GLU A 230 -18.74 -7.04 13.93
C GLU A 230 -19.22 -5.95 14.90
N GLU A 231 -18.93 -6.11 16.19
CA GLU A 231 -19.28 -5.16 17.26
C GLU A 231 -18.12 -4.17 17.47
N SER A 232 -16.87 -4.57 17.20
CA SER A 232 -15.65 -3.75 17.32
C SER A 232 -15.61 -2.54 16.36
N PHE A 233 -15.08 -1.40 16.83
CA PHE A 233 -14.96 -0.16 16.08
C PHE A 233 -13.77 0.68 16.55
N ASN A 234 -12.91 1.02 15.58
CA ASN A 234 -11.74 1.87 15.76
C ASN A 234 -11.61 2.94 14.66
N GLY A 235 -12.73 3.37 14.09
CA GLY A 235 -12.77 4.45 13.12
C GLY A 235 -12.98 5.83 13.76
N GLY A 236 -13.11 6.84 12.89
CA GLY A 236 -13.45 8.20 13.26
C GLY A 236 -14.91 8.39 13.73
N PRO A 237 -15.34 9.62 13.99
CA PRO A 237 -14.71 10.87 13.57
C PRO A 237 -13.46 11.27 14.37
N TRP A 238 -12.51 11.90 13.70
CA TRP A 238 -11.20 12.28 14.26
C TRP A 238 -11.18 13.72 14.81
N ILE A 239 -12.14 14.06 15.69
CA ILE A 239 -12.41 15.45 16.10
C ILE A 239 -11.77 15.81 17.45
N GLU A 240 -11.71 14.88 18.39
CA GLU A 240 -11.11 15.04 19.72
C GLU A 240 -10.82 13.66 20.34
N GLY A 241 -10.20 13.65 21.52
CA GLY A 241 -9.99 12.41 22.28
C GLY A 241 -11.23 12.02 23.07
N ASN A 242 -11.38 10.74 23.37
CA ASN A 242 -12.40 10.27 24.30
C ASN A 242 -12.13 10.75 25.74
N ARG A 243 -13.02 10.38 26.67
CA ARG A 243 -12.94 10.79 28.08
C ARG A 243 -11.64 10.42 28.81
N ASN A 244 -10.89 9.42 28.34
CA ASN A 244 -9.63 8.99 28.96
C ASN A 244 -8.44 9.86 28.52
N PHE A 245 -8.57 10.62 27.43
CA PHE A 245 -7.53 11.49 26.88
C PHE A 245 -7.89 12.97 26.96
N GLY A 246 -9.15 13.32 26.71
CA GLY A 246 -9.61 14.69 26.56
C GLY A 246 -8.93 15.38 25.38
N SER A 247 -8.18 16.45 25.64
CA SER A 247 -7.53 17.23 24.59
C SER A 247 -6.29 16.51 24.03
N MET A 248 -6.37 16.09 22.78
CA MET A 248 -5.22 15.50 22.06
C MET A 248 -4.08 16.50 21.83
N LYS A 249 -4.39 17.79 21.70
CA LYS A 249 -3.35 18.83 21.73
C LYS A 249 -2.58 18.84 23.05
N LYS A 250 -3.28 18.80 24.19
CA LYS A 250 -2.63 18.74 25.51
C LYS A 250 -1.77 17.49 25.66
N MET A 251 -2.22 16.36 25.10
CA MET A 251 -1.42 15.14 25.08
C MET A 251 -0.13 15.32 24.26
N ALA A 252 -0.21 15.87 23.05
CA ALA A 252 0.96 16.16 22.22
C ALA A 252 1.95 17.14 22.88
N ASP A 253 1.43 18.21 23.50
CA ASP A 253 2.23 19.18 24.28
C ASP A 253 2.95 18.48 25.44
N THR A 254 2.26 17.55 26.12
CA THR A 254 2.83 16.77 27.22
C THR A 254 3.95 15.85 26.74
N ILE A 255 3.74 15.10 25.66
CA ILE A 255 4.78 14.24 25.07
C ILE A 255 6.02 15.07 24.74
N SER A 256 5.81 16.24 24.12
CA SER A 256 6.88 17.16 23.74
C SER A 256 7.64 17.69 24.96
N SER A 257 6.92 18.07 26.02
CA SER A 257 7.50 18.59 27.28
C SER A 257 8.32 17.54 28.04
N LEU A 258 7.97 16.27 27.89
CA LEU A 258 8.67 15.14 28.49
C LEU A 258 9.92 14.72 27.69
N GLY A 259 10.16 15.33 26.52
CA GLY A 259 11.38 15.12 25.74
C GLY A 259 11.23 14.21 24.53
N ALA A 260 10.02 13.74 24.20
CA ALA A 260 9.74 12.92 23.02
C ALA A 260 9.09 13.73 21.88
N ILE A 261 8.87 13.09 20.74
CA ILE A 261 8.18 13.64 19.58
C ILE A 261 6.80 12.99 19.49
N PRO A 262 5.70 13.76 19.52
CA PRO A 262 4.36 13.21 19.47
C PRO A 262 4.04 12.60 18.10
N ALA A 263 3.52 11.38 18.13
CA ALA A 263 3.00 10.66 16.97
C ALA A 263 1.60 10.10 17.27
N ILE A 264 0.79 9.86 16.24
CA ILE A 264 -0.60 9.42 16.41
C ILE A 264 -0.99 8.36 15.38
N TRP A 265 -1.82 7.40 15.80
CA TRP A 265 -2.44 6.42 14.93
C TRP A 265 -3.81 6.89 14.43
N PHE A 266 -4.19 6.54 13.20
CA PHE A 266 -5.56 6.73 12.72
C PHE A 266 -5.93 5.78 11.56
N ARG A 267 -7.24 5.55 11.39
CA ARG A 267 -7.84 4.75 10.29
C ARG A 267 -8.66 5.65 9.35
N PRO A 268 -8.10 6.13 8.22
CA PRO A 268 -8.66 7.26 7.47
C PRO A 268 -10.05 7.03 6.85
N LEU A 269 -10.39 5.78 6.51
CA LEU A 269 -11.57 5.49 5.69
C LEU A 269 -12.74 4.91 6.47
N PHE A 270 -12.65 4.78 7.80
CA PHE A 270 -13.70 4.15 8.59
C PHE A 270 -14.29 5.13 9.60
N THR A 271 -15.61 5.28 9.62
CA THR A 271 -16.27 6.29 10.46
C THR A 271 -17.69 5.87 10.86
N VAL A 272 -18.18 6.41 11.99
CA VAL A 272 -19.61 6.41 12.34
C VAL A 272 -20.27 7.77 12.11
N GLN A 273 -19.50 8.78 11.67
CA GLN A 273 -20.06 10.07 11.29
C GLN A 273 -20.96 9.88 10.07
N LYS A 274 -22.19 10.39 10.16
CA LYS A 274 -23.10 10.40 9.02
C LYS A 274 -22.50 11.28 7.91
N VAL A 275 -22.26 10.67 6.76
CA VAL A 275 -21.81 11.32 5.53
C VAL A 275 -22.87 11.15 4.44
N SER A 276 -22.69 11.83 3.31
CA SER A 276 -23.56 11.63 2.14
C SER A 276 -23.31 10.26 1.49
N GLU A 277 -24.32 9.69 0.85
CA GLU A 277 -24.26 8.34 0.29
C GLU A 277 -23.21 8.20 -0.84
N ASP A 278 -22.98 9.28 -1.58
CA ASP A 278 -21.95 9.34 -2.63
C ASP A 278 -20.52 9.22 -2.08
N MET A 279 -20.30 9.43 -0.79
CA MET A 279 -19.00 9.25 -0.13
C MET A 279 -18.75 7.81 0.34
N LEU A 280 -19.72 6.90 0.21
CA LEU A 280 -19.65 5.56 0.78
C LEU A 280 -19.12 4.53 -0.23
N LEU A 281 -18.11 3.78 0.19
CA LEU A 281 -17.68 2.57 -0.51
C LEU A 281 -18.53 1.37 -0.10
N ARG A 282 -18.82 1.27 1.20
CA ARG A 282 -19.65 0.23 1.82
C ARG A 282 -20.09 0.68 3.21
N HIS A 283 -21.12 0.06 3.76
CA HIS A 283 -21.52 0.28 5.15
C HIS A 283 -22.14 -0.97 5.78
N GLN A 284 -22.05 -1.07 7.10
CA GLN A 284 -22.69 -2.10 7.92
C GLN A 284 -23.36 -1.40 9.12
N GLY A 285 -24.69 -1.30 9.08
CA GLY A 285 -25.43 -0.52 10.07
C GLY A 285 -24.94 0.94 10.08
N LEU A 286 -24.44 1.39 11.24
CA LEU A 286 -23.92 2.75 11.45
C LEU A 286 -22.42 2.90 11.15
N LYS A 287 -21.74 1.83 10.73
CA LYS A 287 -20.31 1.83 10.39
C LYS A 287 -20.14 2.05 8.90
N TYR A 288 -19.47 3.13 8.52
CA TYR A 288 -19.28 3.57 7.15
C TYR A 288 -17.83 3.39 6.74
N THR A 289 -17.60 2.75 5.59
CA THR A 289 -16.31 2.80 4.89
C THR A 289 -16.41 3.80 3.75
N LEU A 290 -15.55 4.80 3.79
CA LEU A 290 -15.51 5.91 2.84
C LEU A 290 -14.83 5.48 1.54
N ASP A 291 -15.31 6.04 0.43
CA ASP A 291 -14.76 5.81 -0.91
C ASP A 291 -13.65 6.83 -1.23
N PRO A 292 -12.36 6.43 -1.23
CA PRO A 292 -11.26 7.34 -1.55
C PRO A 292 -11.23 7.79 -3.03
N SER A 293 -12.09 7.25 -3.89
CA SER A 293 -12.29 7.77 -5.24
C SER A 293 -13.09 9.08 -5.24
N VAL A 294 -13.74 9.44 -4.15
CA VAL A 294 -14.59 10.63 -4.07
C VAL A 294 -13.77 11.83 -3.55
N PRO A 295 -13.73 12.98 -4.25
CA PRO A 295 -12.95 14.14 -3.82
C PRO A 295 -13.27 14.62 -2.41
N ALA A 296 -14.54 14.62 -2.01
CA ALA A 296 -14.96 15.01 -0.66
C ALA A 296 -14.39 14.11 0.44
N VAL A 297 -14.19 12.81 0.16
CA VAL A 297 -13.53 11.88 1.10
C VAL A 297 -12.06 12.22 1.23
N ILE A 298 -11.39 12.54 0.13
CA ILE A 298 -9.99 12.96 0.16
C ILE A 298 -9.82 14.29 0.93
N ASP A 299 -10.74 15.23 0.78
CA ASP A 299 -10.71 16.49 1.52
C ASP A 299 -10.94 16.27 3.02
N LEU A 300 -11.85 15.37 3.41
CA LEU A 300 -12.03 14.97 4.81
C LEU A 300 -10.73 14.41 5.41
N VAL A 301 -10.05 13.50 4.70
CA VAL A 301 -8.77 12.93 5.15
C VAL A 301 -7.70 14.01 5.31
N ARG A 302 -7.63 14.99 4.39
CA ARG A 302 -6.70 16.14 4.52
C ARG A 302 -7.02 16.99 5.73
N GLU A 303 -8.30 17.20 6.03
CA GLU A 303 -8.72 17.95 7.21
C GLU A 303 -8.33 17.23 8.50
N ASP A 304 -8.47 15.91 8.56
CA ASP A 304 -8.05 15.09 9.69
C ASP A 304 -6.53 15.18 9.91
N VAL A 305 -5.74 15.02 8.85
CA VAL A 305 -4.28 15.16 8.93
C VAL A 305 -3.85 16.56 9.35
N ARG A 306 -4.48 17.60 8.80
CA ARG A 306 -4.23 19.00 9.20
C ARG A 306 -4.54 19.19 10.68
N ARG A 307 -5.64 18.63 11.17
CA ARG A 307 -6.02 18.70 12.58
C ARG A 307 -4.97 18.05 13.49
N PHE A 308 -4.44 16.88 13.12
CA PHE A 308 -3.37 16.23 13.89
C PHE A 308 -2.10 17.08 13.92
N LYS A 309 -1.73 17.68 12.79
CA LYS A 309 -0.61 18.61 12.71
C LYS A 309 -0.83 19.85 13.58
N ASP A 310 -2.03 20.43 13.57
CA ASP A 310 -2.40 21.59 14.39
C ASP A 310 -2.40 21.27 15.89
N TRP A 311 -2.70 20.02 16.26
CA TRP A 311 -2.51 19.53 17.63
C TRP A 311 -1.04 19.34 18.03
N GLY A 312 -0.12 19.29 17.07
CA GLY A 312 1.32 19.20 17.31
C GLY A 312 1.94 17.84 16.98
N TYR A 313 1.19 16.89 16.43
CA TYR A 313 1.71 15.58 16.03
C TYR A 313 2.62 15.69 14.78
N GLN A 314 3.73 14.94 14.78
CA GLN A 314 4.78 15.03 13.76
C GLN A 314 5.01 13.72 12.99
N LEU A 315 4.34 12.64 13.40
CA LEU A 315 4.33 11.37 12.71
C LEU A 315 2.94 10.76 12.82
N ILE A 316 2.49 10.17 11.73
CA ILE A 316 1.19 9.50 11.63
C ILE A 316 1.44 8.03 11.31
N LYS A 317 0.87 7.15 12.12
CA LYS A 317 0.72 5.72 11.82
C LYS A 317 -0.67 5.50 11.24
N HIS A 318 -0.79 5.53 9.91
CA HIS A 318 -2.05 5.18 9.26
C HIS A 318 -2.18 3.66 9.16
N ASP A 319 -3.40 3.14 9.28
CA ASP A 319 -3.64 1.70 9.32
C ASP A 319 -4.95 1.35 8.58
N PHE A 320 -5.14 0.06 8.31
CA PHE A 320 -6.31 -0.53 7.68
C PHE A 320 -6.66 -0.03 6.26
N THR A 321 -5.93 0.90 5.64
CA THR A 321 -6.29 1.44 4.30
C THR A 321 -6.46 0.34 3.25
N SER A 322 -5.56 -0.65 3.22
CA SER A 322 -5.69 -1.79 2.31
C SER A 322 -6.94 -2.61 2.60
N PHE A 323 -7.23 -2.92 3.88
CA PHE A 323 -8.43 -3.65 4.28
C PHE A 323 -9.71 -2.84 4.02
N ASP A 324 -9.70 -1.54 4.28
CA ASP A 324 -10.81 -0.63 4.04
C ASP A 324 -11.14 -0.51 2.56
N ILE A 325 -10.15 -0.62 1.69
CA ILE A 325 -10.39 -0.60 0.24
C ILE A 325 -10.77 -1.98 -0.28
N ILE A 326 -10.07 -3.03 0.18
CA ILE A 326 -10.10 -4.37 -0.44
C ILE A 326 -11.05 -5.34 0.28
N GLY A 327 -11.26 -5.16 1.57
CA GLY A 327 -12.02 -6.07 2.44
C GLY A 327 -11.28 -7.35 2.82
N LYS A 328 -9.97 -7.44 2.56
CA LYS A 328 -9.14 -8.63 2.82
C LYS A 328 -7.73 -8.24 3.28
N TRP A 329 -7.13 -9.07 4.11
CA TRP A 329 -5.72 -8.93 4.52
C TRP A 329 -4.79 -9.41 3.41
N GLY A 330 -3.56 -8.87 3.34
CA GLY A 330 -2.52 -9.21 2.36
C GLY A 330 -2.28 -10.71 2.18
N ARG A 331 -2.28 -11.47 3.29
CA ARG A 331 -2.11 -12.94 3.26
C ARG A 331 -3.27 -13.70 2.60
N GLU A 332 -4.44 -13.07 2.47
CA GLU A 332 -5.64 -13.63 1.87
C GLU A 332 -5.77 -13.24 0.38
N GLN A 333 -4.79 -12.51 -0.17
CA GLN A 333 -4.87 -11.87 -1.50
C GLN A 333 -4.46 -12.77 -2.68
N ASP A 334 -4.08 -14.04 -2.46
CA ASP A 334 -3.78 -14.96 -3.57
C ASP A 334 -5.00 -15.22 -4.48
N ALA A 335 -6.22 -15.07 -3.93
CA ALA A 335 -7.49 -15.02 -4.65
C ALA A 335 -7.88 -13.57 -5.00
N TYR A 336 -7.58 -13.18 -6.23
CA TYR A 336 -7.64 -11.81 -6.73
C TYR A 336 -9.07 -11.24 -6.87
N LEU A 337 -9.28 -10.02 -6.35
CA LEU A 337 -10.14 -8.89 -6.77
C LEU A 337 -11.59 -9.07 -7.29
N ASP A 338 -12.13 -10.28 -7.40
CA ASP A 338 -13.45 -10.49 -8.01
C ASP A 338 -14.60 -9.98 -7.12
N ASP A 339 -14.38 -9.93 -5.80
CA ASP A 339 -15.33 -9.41 -4.80
C ASP A 339 -14.96 -8.03 -4.26
N LEU A 340 -14.15 -7.25 -4.99
CA LEU A 340 -13.88 -5.87 -4.59
C LEU A 340 -15.15 -5.01 -4.65
N PRO A 341 -15.31 -4.06 -3.72
CA PRO A 341 -16.28 -2.98 -3.87
C PRO A 341 -16.08 -2.24 -5.19
N VAL A 342 -17.17 -1.69 -5.72
CA VAL A 342 -17.12 -0.82 -6.90
C VAL A 342 -16.98 0.61 -6.42
N PHE A 343 -15.89 1.27 -6.81
CA PHE A 343 -15.70 2.69 -6.56
C PHE A 343 -16.73 3.54 -7.32
N HIS A 344 -17.08 4.69 -6.74
CA HIS A 344 -17.91 5.71 -7.37
C HIS A 344 -17.26 6.26 -8.63
N ASP A 345 -16.00 6.69 -8.56
CA ASP A 345 -15.23 7.05 -9.75
C ASP A 345 -14.55 5.83 -10.36
N ARG A 346 -15.11 5.40 -11.49
CA ARG A 346 -14.62 4.25 -12.27
C ARG A 346 -13.60 4.60 -13.35
N THR A 347 -13.23 5.87 -13.48
CA THR A 347 -12.32 6.35 -14.54
C THR A 347 -10.85 6.19 -14.18
N ARG A 348 -10.56 5.83 -12.93
CA ARG A 348 -9.23 5.58 -12.37
C ARG A 348 -9.07 4.13 -11.95
N THR A 349 -7.84 3.62 -12.00
CA THR A 349 -7.54 2.29 -11.46
C THR A 349 -7.53 2.31 -9.93
N THR A 350 -7.68 1.15 -9.29
CA THR A 350 -7.53 0.98 -7.84
C THR A 350 -6.18 1.55 -7.36
N ALA A 351 -5.11 1.36 -8.13
CA ALA A 351 -3.79 1.89 -7.80
C ALA A 351 -3.71 3.42 -7.88
N GLU A 352 -4.36 4.06 -8.87
CA GLU A 352 -4.48 5.53 -8.92
C GLU A 352 -5.19 6.06 -7.66
N ILE A 353 -6.31 5.44 -7.28
CA ILE A 353 -7.10 5.84 -6.11
C ILE A 353 -6.32 5.69 -4.79
N ILE A 354 -5.61 4.57 -4.59
CA ILE A 354 -4.76 4.35 -3.41
C ILE A 354 -3.65 5.41 -3.33
N LYS A 355 -3.03 5.74 -4.48
CA LYS A 355 -1.97 6.76 -4.51
C LYS A 355 -2.48 8.14 -4.14
N ASP A 356 -3.66 8.53 -4.62
CA ASP A 356 -4.28 9.80 -4.27
C ASP A 356 -4.57 9.89 -2.76
N LEU A 357 -5.09 8.81 -2.17
CA LEU A 357 -5.26 8.69 -0.72
C LEU A 357 -3.93 8.85 0.03
N TYR A 358 -2.89 8.12 -0.37
CA TYR A 358 -1.59 8.20 0.31
C TYR A 358 -0.92 9.56 0.14
N ALA A 359 -1.13 10.21 -1.00
CA ALA A 359 -0.68 11.58 -1.24
C ALA A 359 -1.41 12.59 -0.33
N ALA A 360 -2.71 12.37 -0.08
CA ALA A 360 -3.51 13.19 0.83
C ALA A 360 -3.11 13.00 2.30
N ILE A 361 -2.91 11.76 2.76
CA ILE A 361 -2.47 11.45 4.13
C ILE A 361 -1.12 12.12 4.47
N ARG A 362 -0.28 12.30 3.46
CA ARG A 362 1.06 12.87 3.58
C ARG A 362 1.08 14.40 3.65
N GLN A 363 0.08 15.08 3.09
CA GLN A 363 0.03 16.55 2.98
C GLN A 363 -0.45 17.17 4.28
#